data_AF-A5KDM7-F1
#
_entry.id   AF-A5KDM7-F1
#
_cell.length_a   1.000
_cell.length_b   1.000
_cell.length_c   1.000
_cell.angle_alpha   90.00
_cell.angle_beta   90.00
_cell.angle_gamma   90.00
#
_symmetry.space_group_name_H-M   'P 1'
#
loop_
_entity.id
_entity.type
_entity.pdbx_description
1 polymer ?
#
loop_
_entity_poly.entity_id
_entity_poly.type
_entity_poly.pdbx_seq_one_letter_code
_entity_poly.pdbx_strand_id
1 'polypeptide(L)'
;MTIGLGTGTTVFYVLERIEKLMRNGKITNVVCIPTSIDTEIKARNLGIPLTTLKKNSHIDIAIDGADEIDMDLNLVKGRGGAGQRALLI
;
A
#
# COMPACT_ATOMS: atom_id res chain seq x y z
N MET A 1 -8.37 -5.08 -9.71
CA MET A 1 -7.27 -5.52 -8.84
C MET A 1 -7.33 -4.73 -7.54
N THR A 2 -7.20 -5.41 -6.41
CA THR A 2 -7.14 -4.83 -5.06
C THR A 2 -5.69 -4.88 -4.57
N ILE A 3 -5.10 -3.72 -4.27
CA ILE A 3 -3.71 -3.60 -3.83
C ILE A 3 -3.63 -3.12 -2.38
N GLY A 4 -2.95 -3.88 -1.52
CA GLY A 4 -2.56 -3.44 -0.18
C GLY A 4 -1.41 -2.44 -0.26
N LEU A 5 -1.58 -1.25 0.32
CA LEU A 5 -0.55 -0.21 0.35
C LEU A 5 0.00 -0.04 1.76
N GLY A 6 1.27 -0.36 1.91
CA GLY A 6 2.08 -0.21 3.11
C GLY A 6 2.22 1.21 3.64
N THR A 7 3.16 1.40 4.57
CA THR A 7 3.44 2.71 5.17
C THR A 7 4.94 2.99 5.16
N GLY A 8 5.32 4.23 4.88
CA GLY A 8 6.70 4.69 4.98
C GLY A 8 7.16 5.46 3.76
N THR A 9 8.38 5.95 3.82
CA THR A 9 9.00 6.77 2.76
C THR A 9 9.18 5.98 1.46
N THR A 10 9.53 4.69 1.53
CA THR A 10 9.67 3.84 0.34
C THR A 10 8.33 3.62 -0.37
N VAL A 11 7.24 3.43 0.40
CA VAL A 11 5.90 3.18 -0.16
C VAL A 11 5.36 4.41 -0.90
N PHE A 12 5.81 5.62 -0.56
CA PHE A 12 5.44 6.83 -1.29
C PHE A 12 5.74 6.74 -2.80
N TYR A 13 6.90 6.20 -3.18
CA TYR A 13 7.25 6.02 -4.58
C TYR A 13 6.37 4.97 -5.29
N VAL A 14 5.83 3.99 -4.54
CA VAL A 14 4.84 3.04 -5.06
C VAL A 14 3.55 3.76 -5.43
N LEU A 15 3.07 4.67 -4.58
CA LEU A 15 1.88 5.47 -4.85
C LEU A 15 2.08 6.35 -6.10
N GLU A 16 3.20 7.07 -6.19
CA GLU A 16 3.52 7.89 -7.37
C GLU A 16 3.58 7.04 -8.66
N ARG A 17 4.13 5.83 -8.56
CA ARG A 17 4.20 4.92 -9.70
C ARG A 17 2.81 4.43 -10.11
N ILE A 18 1.94 4.09 -9.16
CA ILE A 18 0.56 3.67 -9.43
C ILE A 18 -0.20 4.79 -10.13
N GLU A 19 -0.15 6.03 -9.60
CA GLU A 19 -0.77 7.21 -10.22
C GLU A 19 -0.32 7.35 -11.67
N LYS A 20 1.00 7.31 -11.91
CA LYS A 20 1.55 7.49 -13.25
C LYS A 20 1.11 6.38 -14.21
N LEU A 21 1.00 5.14 -13.74
CA LEU A 21 0.53 4.03 -14.58
C LEU A 21 -0.96 4.14 -14.89
N MET A 22 -1.78 4.57 -13.92
CA MET A 22 -3.21 4.82 -14.10
C MET A 22 -3.46 5.95 -15.09
N ARG A 23 -2.77 7.08 -14.93
CA ARG A 23 -2.90 8.25 -15.81
C ARG A 23 -2.51 7.93 -17.25
N ASN A 24 -1.53 7.05 -17.46
CA ASN A 24 -1.12 6.60 -18.79
C ASN A 24 -1.98 5.45 -19.33
N GLY A 25 -3.04 5.04 -18.64
CA GLY A 25 -3.93 3.95 -19.05
C GLY A 25 -3.30 2.57 -19.06
N LYS A 26 -2.10 2.39 -18.47
CA LYS A 26 -1.39 1.10 -18.44
C LYS A 26 -1.99 0.12 -17.44
N ILE A 27 -2.60 0.63 -16.38
CA ILE A 27 -3.40 -0.14 -15.43
C ILE A 27 -4.76 0.55 -15.28
N THR A 28 -5.81 -0.24 -15.22
CA THR A 28 -7.19 0.20 -15.04
C THR A 28 -7.89 -0.69 -14.01
N ASN A 29 -9.02 -0.24 -13.46
CA ASN A 29 -9.80 -1.00 -12.47
C ASN A 29 -8.98 -1.45 -11.25
N VAL A 30 -8.12 -0.55 -10.76
CA VAL A 30 -7.32 -0.74 -9.54
C VAL A 30 -7.99 -0.01 -8.39
N VAL A 31 -8.05 -0.67 -7.24
CA VAL A 31 -8.46 -0.09 -5.96
C VAL A 31 -7.44 -0.46 -4.89
N CYS A 32 -7.18 0.46 -3.96
CA CYS A 32 -6.13 0.26 -2.96
C CYS A 32 -6.67 0.26 -1.53
N ILE A 33 -6.03 -0.51 -0.65
CA ILE A 33 -6.31 -0.57 0.79
C ILE A 33 -5.09 -0.02 1.53
N PRO A 34 -5.17 1.17 2.14
CA PRO A 34 -4.05 1.74 2.88
C PRO A 34 -3.90 1.10 4.27
N THR A 35 -2.66 0.87 4.69
CA THR A 35 -2.30 0.36 6.02
C THR A 35 -2.23 1.46 7.09
N SER A 36 -2.20 2.75 6.70
CA SER A 36 -2.18 3.88 7.63
C SER A 36 -2.95 5.10 7.11
N ILE A 37 -3.25 6.03 8.02
CA ILE A 37 -3.90 7.32 7.69
C ILE A 37 -2.99 8.17 6.79
N ASP A 38 -1.68 8.13 7.01
CA ASP A 38 -0.70 8.85 6.18
C ASP A 38 -0.73 8.35 4.73
N THR A 39 -0.67 7.04 4.53
CA THR A 39 -0.79 6.43 3.19
C THR A 39 -2.15 6.73 2.56
N GLU A 40 -3.24 6.69 3.34
CA GLU A 40 -4.57 7.04 2.86
C GLU A 40 -4.63 8.47 2.32
N ILE A 41 -4.14 9.46 3.09
CA ILE A 41 -4.14 10.86 2.69
C ILE A 41 -3.33 11.06 1.41
N LYS A 42 -2.12 10.49 1.35
CA LYS A 42 -1.24 10.59 0.17
C LYS A 42 -1.89 9.97 -1.06
N ALA A 43 -2.49 8.79 -0.94
CA ALA A 43 -3.15 8.12 -2.05
C ALA A 43 -4.39 8.90 -2.55
N ARG A 44 -5.18 9.48 -1.64
CA ARG A 44 -6.30 10.36 -2.01
C ARG A 44 -5.84 11.60 -2.76
N ASN A 45 -4.74 12.24 -2.32
CA ASN A 45 -4.19 13.41 -2.98
C ASN A 45 -3.68 13.11 -4.40
N LEU A 46 -3.24 11.87 -4.65
CA LEU A 46 -2.84 11.39 -5.97
C LEU A 46 -4.02 10.87 -6.82
N GLY A 47 -5.25 10.93 -6.31
CA GLY A 47 -6.44 10.45 -7.03
C GLY A 47 -6.53 8.93 -7.16
N ILE A 48 -5.80 8.18 -6.32
CA ILE A 48 -5.84 6.71 -6.34
C ILE A 48 -7.15 6.24 -5.69
N PRO A 49 -7.96 5.39 -6.36
CA PRO A 49 -9.18 4.85 -5.79
C PRO A 49 -8.89 3.99 -4.56
N LEU A 50 -9.61 4.25 -3.47
CA LEU A 50 -9.42 3.55 -2.20
C LEU A 50 -10.65 2.73 -1.81
N THR A 51 -10.41 1.60 -1.15
CA THR A 51 -11.39 0.77 -0.46
C THR A 51 -10.88 0.43 0.95
N THR A 52 -11.62 -0.40 1.66
CA THR A 52 -11.24 -0.90 2.98
C THR A 52 -11.26 -2.41 2.99
N LEU A 53 -10.50 -3.02 3.90
CA LEU A 53 -10.48 -4.48 4.08
C LEU A 53 -11.88 -5.05 4.40
N LYS A 54 -12.76 -4.26 5.03
CA LYS A 54 -14.16 -4.64 5.29
C LYS A 54 -15.01 -4.70 4.02
N LYS A 55 -14.74 -3.83 3.05
CA LYS A 55 -15.48 -3.76 1.78
C LYS A 55 -14.93 -4.78 0.77
N ASN A 56 -13.61 -4.90 0.70
CA ASN A 56 -12.90 -5.85 -0.14
C ASN A 56 -11.93 -6.64 0.74
N SER A 57 -12.29 -7.87 1.09
CA SER A 57 -11.45 -8.73 1.93
C SER A 57 -10.37 -9.48 1.14
N HIS A 58 -10.47 -9.52 -0.19
CA HIS A 58 -9.48 -10.15 -1.05
C HIS A 58 -8.50 -9.12 -1.60
N ILE A 59 -7.20 -9.35 -1.32
CA ILE A 59 -6.08 -8.54 -1.78
C ILE A 59 -5.29 -9.38 -2.77
N ASP A 60 -5.09 -8.86 -3.98
CA ASP A 60 -4.31 -9.54 -5.02
C ASP A 60 -2.82 -9.42 -4.74
N ILE A 61 -2.37 -8.22 -4.32
CA ILE A 61 -0.97 -7.90 -4.05
C ILE A 61 -0.90 -6.91 -2.89
N ALA A 62 -0.01 -7.13 -1.92
CA ALA A 62 0.36 -6.15 -0.92
C ALA A 62 1.80 -5.66 -1.17
N ILE A 63 2.02 -4.35 -1.09
CA ILE A 63 3.35 -3.74 -1.25
C ILE A 63 3.63 -2.88 -0.02
N ASP A 64 4.67 -3.23 0.72
CA ASP A 64 5.09 -2.50 1.92
C ASP A 64 6.62 -2.51 2.05
N GLY A 65 7.15 -1.58 2.85
CA GLY A 65 8.55 -1.59 3.26
C GLY A 65 8.82 -2.55 4.42
N ALA A 66 10.09 -2.70 4.79
CA ALA A 66 10.49 -3.33 6.03
C ALA A 66 11.58 -2.49 6.70
N ASP A 67 11.66 -2.53 8.03
CA ASP A 67 12.72 -1.88 8.77
C ASP A 67 14.01 -2.72 8.67
N GLU A 68 13.87 -4.05 8.73
CA GLU A 68 14.94 -5.04 8.54
C GLU A 68 14.40 -6.28 7.80
N ILE A 69 15.27 -6.98 7.08
CA ILE A 69 14.98 -8.23 6.37
C ILE A 69 16.19 -9.16 6.48
N ASP A 70 15.96 -10.45 6.76
CA ASP A 70 17.01 -11.48 6.74
C ASP A 70 17.00 -12.31 5.43
N MET A 71 17.91 -13.27 5.31
CA MET A 71 18.04 -14.11 4.10
C MET A 71 16.86 -15.09 3.91
N ASP A 72 16.11 -15.38 4.97
CA ASP A 72 14.93 -16.24 4.93
C ASP A 72 13.63 -15.43 4.68
N LEU A 73 13.77 -14.13 4.42
CA LEU A 73 12.68 -13.17 4.18
C LEU A 73 11.80 -12.90 5.41
N ASN A 74 12.30 -13.14 6.62
CA ASN A 74 11.65 -12.64 7.83
C ASN A 74 11.83 -11.12 7.92
N LEU A 75 10.77 -10.43 8.36
CA LEU A 75 10.72 -8.97 8.35
C LEU A 75 10.56 -8.42 9.76
N VAL A 76 11.34 -7.41 10.10
CA VAL A 76 11.04 -6.50 11.20
C VAL A 76 10.28 -5.32 10.63
N LYS A 77 9.10 -5.03 11.19
CA LYS A 77 8.23 -3.94 10.76
C LYS A 77 7.62 -3.24 11.96
N GLY A 78 7.39 -1.95 11.83
CA GLY A 78 6.54 -1.20 12.76
C GLY A 78 7.18 0.07 13.31
N ARG A 79 8.41 0.42 12.90
CA ARG A 79 9.07 1.66 13.33
C ARG A 79 8.24 2.91 13.01
N GLY A 80 7.46 2.87 11.94
CA GLY A 80 6.52 3.94 11.54
C GLY A 80 5.17 3.95 12.27
N GLY A 81 4.96 3.12 13.29
CA GLY A 81 3.72 3.10 14.09
C GLY A 81 2.50 2.45 13.42
N ALA A 82 2.65 1.84 12.24
CA ALA A 82 1.57 1.22 11.47
C ALA A 82 1.58 -0.34 11.50
N GLY A 83 2.39 -0.95 12.39
CA GLY A 83 2.68 -2.39 12.36
C GLY A 83 1.44 -3.29 12.35
N GLN A 84 0.46 -3.03 13.22
CA GLN A 84 -0.73 -3.90 13.36
C GLN A 84 -1.60 -3.96 12.09
N ARG A 85 -1.73 -2.85 11.36
CA ARG A 85 -2.53 -2.81 10.13
C ARG A 85 -1.75 -3.31 8.92
N ALA A 86 -0.44 -3.06 8.90
CA ALA A 86 0.45 -3.59 7.87
C ALA A 86 0.54 -5.12 7.87
N LEU A 87 0.39 -5.76 9.03
CA LEU A 87 0.35 -7.22 9.16
C LEU A 87 -1.00 -7.85 8.76
N LEU A 88 -2.06 -7.04 8.68
CA LEU A 88 -3.43 -7.50 8.41
C LEU A 88 -3.77 -7.55 6.92
N ILE A 89 -2.99 -6.83 6.11
CA ILE A 89 -3.21 -6.57 4.68
C ILE A 89 -2.12 -7.31 3.92
#